data_AF-Q6H6V5-F1
#
_entry.id   AF-Q6H6V5-F1
#
_cell.length_a   1.000
_cell.length_b   1.000
_cell.length_c   1.000
_cell.angle_alpha   90.00
_cell.angle_beta   90.00
_cell.angle_gamma   90.00
#
_symmetry.space_group_name_H-M   'P 1'
#
loop_
_entity.id
_entity.type
_entity.pdbx_description
1 polymer ?
#
loop_
_entity_poly.entity_id
_entity_poly.type
_entity_poly.pdbx_seq_one_letter_code
_entity_poly.pdbx_strand_id
1 'polypeptide(L)'
;MSPFEGAPEEFDQTIFPVDHKWSIGPVEGLALNFVKDEKRKRSYTDTANFTLRCGVCQIGVIGQKEAVEHAQATGHVNFQEYK
;
A
#
# COMPACT_ATOMS: atom_id res chain seq x y z
N MET A 1 15.62 15.60 -3.67
CA MET A 1 15.22 16.69 -4.59
C MET A 1 13.85 17.15 -4.15
N SER A 2 13.74 18.41 -3.75
CA SER A 2 12.47 19.03 -3.37
C SER A 2 11.71 19.50 -4.62
N PRO A 3 10.38 19.43 -4.66
CA PRO A 3 9.60 19.83 -5.84
C PRO A 3 9.63 21.35 -6.11
N PHE A 4 9.85 22.17 -5.07
CA PHE A 4 10.03 23.61 -5.14
C PHE A 4 10.84 24.11 -3.94
N GLU A 5 11.36 25.34 -4.03
CA GLU A 5 12.13 25.96 -2.95
C GLU A 5 11.27 26.16 -1.69
N GLY A 6 11.75 25.65 -0.55
CA GLY A 6 11.02 25.69 0.73
C GLY A 6 9.91 24.65 0.89
N ALA A 7 9.79 23.67 -0.02
CA ALA A 7 8.88 22.56 0.16
C ALA A 7 9.23 21.77 1.44
N PRO A 8 8.21 21.29 2.19
CA PRO A 8 8.43 20.38 3.32
C PRO A 8 9.23 19.13 2.91
N GLU A 9 10.11 18.63 3.78
CA GLU A 9 10.96 17.45 3.53
C GLU A 9 10.15 16.19 3.18
N GLU A 10 8.89 16.08 3.63
CA GLU A 10 7.98 14.98 3.26
C GLU A 10 7.72 14.88 1.76
N PHE A 11 7.99 15.94 0.99
CA PHE A 11 7.89 15.94 -0.48
C PHE A 11 9.22 15.69 -1.19
N ASP A 12 10.31 15.45 -0.46
CA ASP A 12 11.60 15.18 -1.07
C ASP A 12 11.62 13.83 -1.80
N GLN A 13 12.13 13.85 -3.03
CA GLN A 13 12.32 12.65 -3.84
C GLN A 13 13.80 12.33 -4.02
N THR A 14 14.17 11.07 -3.86
CA THR A 14 15.51 10.55 -4.16
C THR A 14 15.39 9.42 -5.18
N ILE A 15 16.15 9.53 -6.27
CA ILE A 15 16.13 8.55 -7.36
C ILE A 15 17.41 7.71 -7.27
N PHE A 16 17.25 6.39 -7.24
CA PHE A 16 18.36 5.43 -7.24
C PHE A 16 18.49 4.76 -8.61
N PRO A 17 19.71 4.57 -9.14
CA PRO A 17 19.90 3.79 -10.36
C PRO A 17 19.52 2.34 -10.11
N VAL A 18 18.87 1.72 -11.10
CA VAL A 18 18.50 0.30 -11.09
C VAL A 18 19.50 -0.48 -11.93
N ASP A 19 20.05 -1.56 -11.39
CA ASP A 19 20.98 -2.42 -12.10
C ASP A 19 20.27 -3.41 -13.04
N HIS A 20 21.03 -4.19 -13.81
CA HIS A 20 20.49 -5.19 -14.74
C HIS A 20 19.71 -6.33 -14.05
N LYS A 21 19.81 -6.47 -12.73
CA LYS A 21 19.09 -7.46 -11.92
C LYS A 21 17.86 -6.85 -11.24
N TRP A 22 17.44 -5.64 -11.63
CA TRP A 22 16.31 -4.92 -11.03
C TRP A 22 16.51 -4.56 -9.55
N SER A 23 17.76 -4.41 -9.11
CA SER A 23 18.09 -3.97 -7.75
C SER A 23 18.52 -2.50 -7.74
N ILE A 24 18.22 -1.80 -6.64
CA ILE A 24 18.78 -0.48 -6.32
C ILE A 24 20.04 -0.58 -5.45
N GLY A 25 20.69 -1.75 -5.45
CA GLY A 25 21.93 -2.01 -4.75
C GLY A 25 21.77 -1.95 -3.23
N PRO A 26 22.79 -1.45 -2.49
CA PRO A 26 22.80 -1.48 -1.03
C PRO A 26 21.62 -0.77 -0.36
N VAL A 27 20.98 0.18 -1.05
CA VAL A 27 19.86 0.97 -0.50
C VAL A 27 18.57 0.15 -0.45
N GLU A 28 18.47 -0.94 -1.22
CA GLU A 28 17.26 -1.78 -1.27
C GLU A 28 16.85 -2.29 0.12
N GLY A 29 17.82 -2.71 0.93
CA GLY A 29 17.57 -3.14 2.30
C GLY A 29 17.01 -2.02 3.19
N LEU A 30 17.49 -0.78 3.01
CA LEU A 30 17.00 0.39 3.74
C LEU A 30 15.57 0.72 3.33
N ALA A 31 15.27 0.73 2.03
CA ALA A 31 13.93 0.97 1.51
C ALA A 31 12.93 -0.09 2.00
N LEU A 32 13.30 -1.37 1.96
CA LEU A 32 12.45 -2.46 2.45
C LEU A 32 12.19 -2.36 3.97
N ASN A 33 13.19 -1.98 4.76
CA ASN A 33 13.02 -1.79 6.19
C ASN A 33 12.14 -0.58 6.50
N PHE A 34 12.32 0.53 5.79
CA PHE A 34 11.45 1.70 5.89
C PHE A 34 9.98 1.34 5.64
N VAL A 35 9.70 0.63 4.55
CA VAL A 35 8.34 0.18 4.20
C VAL A 35 7.76 -0.72 5.30
N LYS A 36 8.54 -1.65 5.86
CA LYS A 36 8.09 -2.50 6.98
C LYS A 36 7.75 -1.68 8.23
N ASP A 37 8.54 -0.65 8.53
CA ASP A 37 8.33 0.23 9.67
C ASP A 37 7.07 1.08 9.50
N GLU A 38 6.86 1.67 8.32
CA GLU A 38 5.64 2.40 8.01
C GLU A 38 4.40 1.49 7.99
N LYS A 39 4.53 0.22 7.56
CA LYS A 39 3.45 -0.77 7.65
C LYS A 39 3.06 -1.05 9.10
N ARG A 40 4.06 -1.15 9.98
CA ARG A 40 3.84 -1.37 11.42
C ARG A 40 3.14 -0.17 12.06
N LYS A 41 3.47 1.04 11.63
CA LYS A 41 2.80 2.29 12.06
C LYS A 41 1.39 2.46 11.46
N ARG A 42 0.99 1.61 10.51
CA ARG A 42 -0.25 1.76 9.74
C ARG A 42 -0.32 3.10 8.98
N SER A 43 0.84 3.59 8.53
CA SER A 43 0.93 4.83 7.76
C SER A 43 0.41 4.69 6.33
N TYR A 44 0.21 3.45 5.86
CA TYR A 44 -0.35 3.16 4.54
C TYR A 44 -1.16 1.86 4.59
N THR A 45 -2.03 1.69 3.60
CA THR A 45 -2.83 0.47 3.39
C THR A 45 -2.38 -0.22 2.11
N ASP A 46 -2.11 -1.52 2.22
CA ASP A 46 -1.81 -2.38 1.08
C ASP A 46 -3.12 -2.79 0.39
N THR A 47 -3.60 -1.95 -0.53
CA THR A 47 -4.90 -2.16 -1.21
C THR A 47 -4.92 -3.40 -2.11
N ALA A 48 -3.78 -4.03 -2.37
CA ALA A 48 -3.73 -5.28 -3.12
C ALA A 48 -3.96 -6.50 -2.21
N ASN A 49 -3.50 -6.46 -0.96
CA ASN A 49 -3.44 -7.65 -0.09
C ASN A 49 -4.14 -7.52 1.26
N PHE A 50 -4.73 -6.36 1.58
CA PHE A 50 -5.51 -6.19 2.81
C PHE A 50 -6.75 -7.08 2.84
N THR A 51 -7.05 -7.59 4.04
CA THR A 51 -8.22 -8.43 4.31
C THR A 51 -9.41 -7.57 4.67
N LEU A 52 -10.48 -7.69 3.90
CA LEU A 52 -11.72 -6.95 4.06
C LEU A 52 -12.87 -7.89 4.38
N ARG A 53 -13.77 -7.48 5.27
CA ARG A 53 -15.03 -8.17 5.53
C ARG A 53 -16.19 -7.31 5.06
N CYS A 54 -17.09 -7.91 4.29
CA CYS A 54 -18.36 -7.28 3.94
C CYS A 54 -19.24 -7.17 5.20
N GLY A 55 -19.63 -5.97 5.60
CA GLY A 55 -20.49 -5.71 6.76
C GLY A 55 -21.93 -6.19 6.59
N VAL A 56 -22.36 -6.52 5.36
CA VAL A 56 -23.73 -6.99 5.08
C VAL A 56 -23.81 -8.52 5.17
N CYS A 57 -22.94 -9.24 4.46
CA CYS A 57 -22.98 -10.71 4.39
C CYS A 57 -21.83 -11.41 5.12
N GLN A 58 -20.92 -10.67 5.76
CA GLN A 58 -19.79 -11.18 6.55
C GLN A 58 -18.74 -11.99 5.77
N ILE A 59 -18.82 -12.02 4.44
CA ILE A 59 -17.82 -12.66 3.58
C ILE A 59 -16.50 -11.88 3.66
N GLY A 60 -15.40 -12.61 3.86
CA GLY A 60 -14.05 -12.09 3.76
C GLY A 60 -13.57 -12.10 2.31
N VAL A 61 -12.90 -11.03 1.90
CA VAL A 61 -12.26 -10.87 0.59
C VAL A 61 -10.85 -10.29 0.78
N ILE A 62 -9.97 -10.54 -0.18
CA ILE A 62 -8.58 -10.09 -0.14
C ILE A 62 -8.37 -9.06 -1.26
N GLY A 63 -7.96 -7.87 -0.86
CA GLY A 63 -7.61 -6.81 -1.78
C GLY A 63 -8.80 -6.09 -2.39
N GLN A 64 -8.48 -4.99 -3.09
CA GLN A 64 -9.46 -4.13 -3.74
C GLN A 64 -10.16 -4.88 -4.87
N LYS A 65 -9.44 -5.73 -5.60
CA LYS A 65 -9.99 -6.48 -6.73
C LYS A 65 -11.18 -7.34 -6.30
N GLU A 66 -10.99 -8.18 -5.28
CA GLU A 66 -12.07 -9.07 -4.81
C GLU A 66 -13.20 -8.28 -4.14
N ALA A 67 -12.89 -7.18 -3.44
CA ALA A 67 -13.92 -6.31 -2.86
C ALA A 67 -14.80 -5.67 -3.95
N VAL A 68 -14.21 -5.22 -5.05
CA VAL A 68 -14.94 -4.67 -6.20
C VAL A 68 -15.77 -5.74 -6.88
N GLU A 69 -15.22 -6.93 -7.12
CA GLU A 69 -15.97 -8.06 -7.70
C GLU A 69 -17.15 -8.47 -6.80
N HIS A 70 -16.95 -8.51 -5.48
CA HIS A 70 -18.01 -8.77 -4.50
C HIS A 70 -19.10 -7.69 -4.55
N ALA A 71 -18.72 -6.42 -4.57
CA ALA A 71 -19.65 -5.30 -4.62
C ALA A 71 -20.48 -5.33 -5.91
N GLN A 72 -19.87 -5.65 -7.05
CA GLN A 72 -20.56 -5.78 -8.33
C GLN A 72 -21.54 -6.95 -8.34
N ALA A 73 -21.16 -8.10 -7.77
CA ALA A 73 -22.00 -9.30 -7.76
C ALA A 73 -23.18 -9.22 -6.77
N THR A 74 -23.00 -8.51 -5.65
CA THR A 74 -23.97 -8.52 -4.53
C THR A 74 -24.66 -7.18 -4.29
N GLY A 75 -24.10 -6.07 -4.79
CA GLY A 75 -24.52 -4.72 -4.44
C GLY A 75 -24.05 -4.24 -3.06
N HIS A 76 -23.28 -5.04 -2.31
CA HIS A 76 -22.77 -4.63 -1.00
C HIS A 76 -21.54 -3.74 -1.12
N VAL A 77 -21.55 -2.59 -0.46
CA VAL A 77 -20.42 -1.61 -0.47
C VAL A 77 -19.86 -1.29 0.91
N ASN A 78 -20.43 -1.87 1.98
CA ASN A 78 -19.93 -1.68 3.34
C ASN A 78 -18.81 -2.70 3.62
N PHE A 79 -17.55 -2.29 3.46
CA PHE A 79 -16.40 -3.14 3.78
C PHE A 79 -15.60 -2.57 4.95
N GLN A 80 -15.08 -3.46 5.79
CA GLN A 80 -14.22 -3.11 6.91
C GLN A 80 -12.94 -3.94 6.87
N GLU A 81 -11.79 -3.28 7.03
CA GLU A 81 -10.51 -3.99 7.16
C GLU A 81 -10.47 -4.72 8.50
N TYR A 82 -10.05 -5.98 8.48
CA TYR A 82 -9.89 -6.80 9.68
C TYR A 82 -8.52 -7.49 9.67
N LYS A 83 -7.98 -7.74 10.87
CA LYS A 83 -6.77 -8.53 11.11
C LYS A 83 -7.06 -9.64 12.10
#